data_AF-A0A2S2N4A5-F1
#
_entry.id   AF-A0A2S2N4A5-F1
#
_cell.length_a   1.000
_cell.length_b   1.000
_cell.length_c   1.000
_cell.angle_alpha   90.00
_cell.angle_beta   90.00
_cell.angle_gamma   90.00
#
_symmetry.space_group_name_H-M   'P 1'
#
loop_
_entity.id
_entity.type
_entity.pdbx_description
1 polymer ?
#
loop_
_entity_poly.entity_id
_entity_poly.type
_entity_poly.pdbx_seq_one_letter_code
_entity_poly.pdbx_strand_id
1 'polypeptide(L)'
;SEIALRQGMRADTGALLALCEKTDSDIRACINTLQFLHSRGQKELSVQMVQTMRIGLKDQNKGLFSIWQEIFQLPKPQRHRIGMDPSLPAQLLLGDEDLSHPGGSGGFNSSSHRFHHILHLSTSSGEQEKLAQGLFENFLSMKVQDSSLGSVCLALEWLGFSDLLGRAVLQGQSFQLLRYLPLVPVAFHLLFAATTVPRLAYPSSQPEAVARLGQMQN
;
A
#
# COMPACT_ATOMS: atom_id res chain seq x y z
N SER A 1 28.09 8.87 -13.52
CA SER A 1 29.48 8.46 -13.22
C SER A 1 30.30 9.62 -12.62
N GLU A 2 30.34 10.79 -13.25
CA GLU A 2 31.19 11.90 -12.80
C GLU A 2 30.86 12.48 -11.40
N ILE A 3 29.59 12.54 -11.02
CA ILE A 3 29.16 13.08 -9.70
C ILE A 3 29.54 12.13 -8.55
N ALA A 4 29.41 10.82 -8.73
CA ALA A 4 29.84 9.82 -7.74
C ALA A 4 31.36 9.86 -7.54
N LEU A 5 32.10 9.99 -8.64
CA LEU A 5 33.57 10.12 -8.62
C LEU A 5 34.03 11.38 -7.89
N ARG A 6 33.36 12.52 -8.11
CA ARG A 6 33.67 13.79 -7.43
C ARG A 6 33.28 13.81 -5.95
N GLN A 7 32.34 12.96 -5.52
CA GLN A 7 31.96 12.79 -4.12
C GLN A 7 32.73 11.67 -3.40
N GLY A 8 33.72 11.05 -4.04
CA GLY A 8 34.53 9.98 -3.42
C GLY A 8 33.81 8.64 -3.28
N MET A 9 32.65 8.47 -3.94
CA MET A 9 31.92 7.20 -4.01
C MET A 9 32.27 6.45 -5.30
N ARG A 10 32.77 5.21 -5.16
CA ARG A 10 32.94 4.29 -6.30
C ARG A 10 31.61 3.61 -6.58
N ALA A 11 30.94 3.98 -7.65
CA ALA A 11 29.69 3.37 -8.06
C ALA A 11 29.88 2.67 -9.40
N ASP A 12 29.51 1.39 -9.47
CA ASP A 12 29.42 0.69 -10.74
C ASP A 12 28.30 1.28 -11.62
N THR A 13 28.46 1.22 -12.93
CA THR A 13 27.48 1.74 -13.89
C THR A 13 26.14 1.01 -13.73
N GLY A 14 26.16 -0.30 -13.44
CA GLY A 14 24.97 -1.08 -13.14
C GLY A 14 24.28 -0.64 -11.84
N ALA A 15 25.04 -0.27 -10.81
CA ALA A 15 24.50 0.22 -9.54
C ALA A 15 23.86 1.62 -9.70
N LEU A 16 24.45 2.49 -10.52
CA LEU A 16 23.87 3.79 -10.86
C LEU A 16 22.59 3.65 -11.69
N LEU A 17 22.54 2.70 -12.63
CA LEU A 17 21.33 2.43 -13.41
C LEU A 17 20.20 1.91 -12.53
N ALA A 18 20.49 0.93 -11.67
CA ALA A 18 19.54 0.40 -10.70
C ALA A 18 19.03 1.50 -9.75
N LEU A 19 19.89 2.47 -9.41
CA LEU A 19 19.50 3.60 -8.57
C LEU A 19 18.57 4.55 -9.33
N CYS A 20 18.89 4.89 -10.59
CA CYS A 20 18.03 5.70 -11.44
C CYS A 20 16.65 5.06 -11.66
N GLU A 21 16.59 3.75 -11.90
CA GLU A 21 15.31 3.03 -11.99
C GLU A 21 14.55 3.10 -10.67
N LYS A 22 15.25 2.95 -9.53
CA LYS A 22 14.62 2.98 -8.21
C LYS A 22 14.13 4.37 -7.78
N THR A 23 14.64 5.42 -8.39
CA THR A 23 14.22 6.81 -8.14
C THR A 23 13.37 7.38 -9.28
N ASP A 24 12.78 6.54 -10.15
CA ASP A 24 11.98 6.94 -11.30
C ASP A 24 12.66 8.01 -12.20
N SER A 25 13.98 7.92 -12.34
CA SER A 25 14.81 8.89 -13.06
C SER A 25 14.76 10.33 -12.53
N ASP A 26 14.31 10.56 -11.28
CA ASP A 26 14.44 11.86 -10.61
C ASP A 26 15.89 12.10 -10.19
N ILE A 27 16.54 13.02 -10.89
CA ILE A 27 17.95 13.40 -10.70
C ILE A 27 18.21 13.92 -9.27
N ARG A 28 17.26 14.64 -8.66
CA ARG A 28 17.42 15.17 -7.28
C ARG A 28 17.34 14.03 -6.27
N ALA A 29 16.41 13.10 -6.45
CA ALA A 29 16.30 11.91 -5.61
C ALA A 29 17.55 11.01 -5.71
N CYS A 30 18.09 10.83 -6.92
CA CYS A 30 19.39 10.16 -7.15
C CYS A 30 20.51 10.81 -6.33
N ILE A 31 20.68 12.13 -6.46
CA ILE A 31 21.77 12.87 -5.79
C ILE A 31 21.61 12.84 -4.27
N ASN A 32 20.41 13.09 -3.74
CA ASN A 32 20.15 13.07 -2.31
C ASN A 32 20.42 11.69 -1.71
N THR A 33 20.07 10.63 -2.45
CA THR A 33 20.35 9.26 -2.04
C THR A 33 21.86 8.98 -1.99
N LEU A 34 22.61 9.39 -3.03
CA LEU A 34 24.07 9.25 -3.05
C LEU A 34 24.72 10.01 -1.89
N GLN A 35 24.29 11.26 -1.63
CA GLN A 35 24.79 12.06 -0.52
C GLN A 35 24.46 11.42 0.84
N PHE A 36 23.24 10.90 1.01
CA PHE A 36 22.84 10.18 2.22
C PHE A 36 23.75 8.96 2.47
N LEU A 37 24.01 8.16 1.44
CA LEU A 37 24.87 6.99 1.56
C LEU A 37 26.32 7.36 1.90
N HIS A 38 26.84 8.39 1.25
CA HIS A 38 28.17 8.90 1.55
C HIS A 38 28.27 9.40 3.00
N SER A 39 27.27 10.15 3.49
CA SER A 39 27.23 10.63 4.88
C SER A 39 27.11 9.50 5.92
N ARG A 40 26.62 8.32 5.52
CA ARG A 40 26.63 7.09 6.33
C ARG A 40 27.96 6.34 6.28
N GLY A 41 28.97 6.87 5.59
CA GLY A 41 30.30 6.28 5.47
C GLY A 41 30.45 5.25 4.35
N GLN A 42 29.44 5.09 3.48
CA GLN A 42 29.53 4.17 2.34
C GLN A 42 30.37 4.81 1.23
N LYS A 43 31.51 4.18 0.92
CA LYS A 43 32.44 4.63 -0.11
C LYS A 43 32.26 3.92 -1.45
N GLU A 44 31.50 2.82 -1.48
CA GLU A 44 31.22 2.07 -2.71
C GLU A 44 29.70 1.79 -2.81
N LEU A 45 29.15 1.93 -4.02
CA LEU A 45 27.75 1.67 -4.33
C LEU A 45 27.66 0.36 -5.14
N SER A 46 27.06 -0.67 -4.54
CA SER A 46 26.78 -1.94 -5.23
C SER A 46 25.30 -2.05 -5.63
N VAL A 47 25.01 -2.84 -6.68
CA VAL A 47 23.63 -3.13 -7.12
C VAL A 47 22.81 -3.75 -6.00
N GLN A 48 23.39 -4.68 -5.24
CA GLN A 48 22.73 -5.32 -4.09
C GLN A 48 22.38 -4.30 -3.00
N MET A 49 23.26 -3.33 -2.78
CA MET A 49 23.00 -2.26 -1.82
C MET A 49 21.83 -1.38 -2.30
N VAL A 50 21.80 -1.00 -3.58
CA VAL A 50 20.67 -0.27 -4.16
C VAL A 50 19.36 -1.05 -4.06
N GLN A 51 19.38 -2.37 -4.28
CA GLN A 51 18.21 -3.24 -4.17
C GLN A 51 17.68 -3.34 -2.72
N THR A 52 18.57 -3.49 -1.75
CA THR A 52 18.24 -3.59 -0.31
C THR A 52 17.93 -2.26 0.35
N MET A 53 18.43 -1.15 -0.21
CA MET A 53 18.18 0.18 0.31
C MET A 53 16.70 0.56 0.23
N ARG A 54 16.16 1.09 1.33
CA ARG A 54 14.81 1.66 1.39
C ARG A 54 14.81 3.11 0.85
N ILE A 55 15.23 3.29 -0.40
CA ILE A 55 15.20 4.59 -1.09
C ILE A 55 13.80 4.87 -1.60
N GLY A 56 13.28 6.07 -1.36
CA GLY A 56 12.02 6.53 -1.95
C GLY A 56 10.73 5.92 -1.36
N LEU A 57 10.80 4.93 -0.46
CA LEU A 57 9.61 4.32 0.15
C LEU A 57 8.79 5.26 1.04
N LYS A 58 9.33 6.43 1.41
CA LYS A 58 8.63 7.42 2.23
C LYS A 58 7.56 8.20 1.45
N ASP A 59 7.70 8.30 0.12
CA ASP A 59 6.81 9.06 -0.75
C ASP A 59 6.27 8.22 -1.93
N GLN A 60 6.24 6.89 -1.79
CA GLN A 60 5.50 6.02 -2.70
C GLN A 60 4.01 6.09 -2.34
N ASN A 61 3.36 7.23 -2.63
CA ASN A 61 1.90 7.32 -2.60
C ASN A 61 1.38 6.43 -3.73
N LYS A 62 1.16 5.15 -3.43
CA LYS A 62 0.38 4.26 -4.29
C LYS A 62 -0.93 4.99 -4.62
N GLY A 63 -1.22 5.13 -5.92
CA GLY A 63 -2.45 5.80 -6.34
C GLY A 63 -3.68 5.13 -5.73
N LEU A 64 -4.72 5.92 -5.41
CA LEU A 64 -5.94 5.43 -4.74
C LEU A 64 -6.53 4.17 -5.39
N PHE A 65 -6.52 4.09 -6.72
CA PHE A 65 -6.96 2.89 -7.45
C PHE A 65 -6.15 1.63 -7.14
N SER A 66 -4.83 1.75 -7.02
CA SER A 66 -3.97 0.63 -6.63
C SER A 66 -4.29 0.18 -5.21
N ILE A 67 -4.57 1.14 -4.32
CA ILE A 67 -4.92 0.85 -2.93
C ILE A 67 -6.27 0.15 -2.85
N TRP A 68 -7.30 0.67 -3.51
CA TRP A 68 -8.61 0.02 -3.58
C TRP A 68 -8.51 -1.39 -4.19
N GLN A 69 -7.68 -1.54 -5.23
CA GLN A 69 -7.45 -2.84 -5.84
C GLN A 69 -6.84 -3.82 -4.84
N GLU A 70 -5.82 -3.42 -4.07
CA GLU A 70 -5.23 -4.26 -3.03
C GLU A 70 -6.20 -4.56 -1.87
N ILE A 71 -7.08 -3.62 -1.52
CA ILE A 71 -8.12 -3.84 -0.51
C ILE A 71 -9.11 -4.91 -0.98
N PHE A 72 -9.56 -4.86 -2.24
CA PHE A 72 -10.55 -5.82 -2.75
C PHE A 72 -9.94 -7.11 -3.32
N GLN A 73 -8.61 -7.18 -3.52
CA GLN A 73 -7.95 -8.33 -4.13
C GLN A 73 -7.22 -9.18 -3.10
N LEU A 74 -7.49 -10.49 -3.10
CA LEU A 74 -6.67 -11.43 -2.34
C LEU A 74 -5.28 -11.58 -3.01
N PRO A 75 -4.19 -11.66 -2.21
CA PRO A 75 -2.86 -11.94 -2.74
C PRO A 75 -2.89 -13.23 -3.56
N LYS A 76 -2.40 -13.15 -4.80
CA LYS A 76 -2.30 -14.34 -5.66
C LYS A 76 -1.18 -15.22 -5.12
N PRO A 77 -1.42 -16.52 -4.84
CA PRO A 77 -0.35 -17.42 -4.47
C PRO A 77 0.64 -17.47 -5.64
N GLN A 78 1.87 -17.02 -5.41
CA GLN A 78 2.92 -17.04 -6.41
C GLN A 78 3.27 -18.51 -6.66
N ARG A 79 2.73 -19.10 -7.74
CA ARG A 79 3.16 -20.43 -8.17
C ARG A 79 4.64 -20.33 -8.51
N HIS A 80 5.47 -21.03 -7.74
CA HIS A 80 6.89 -21.18 -7.99
C HIS A 80 7.07 -21.61 -9.45
N ARG A 81 7.79 -20.80 -10.25
CA ARG A 81 8.05 -21.16 -11.65
C ARG A 81 8.80 -22.49 -11.66
N ILE A 82 8.22 -23.48 -12.34
CA ILE A 82 8.88 -24.75 -12.65
C ILE A 82 10.15 -24.40 -13.44
N GLY A 83 11.32 -24.62 -12.84
CA GLY A 83 12.62 -24.34 -13.46
C GLY A 83 13.68 -23.69 -12.55
N MET A 84 13.36 -23.33 -11.30
CA MET A 84 14.33 -22.79 -10.35
C MET A 84 14.97 -23.93 -9.53
N ASP A 85 16.29 -24.03 -9.63
CA ASP A 85 17.15 -25.06 -9.02
C ASP A 85 16.88 -25.18 -7.50
N PRO A 86 16.52 -26.38 -6.99
CA PRO A 86 16.20 -26.61 -5.58
C PRO A 86 17.39 -26.44 -4.62
N SER A 87 18.59 -26.17 -5.13
CA SER A 87 19.80 -25.98 -4.33
C SER A 87 20.10 -24.53 -3.92
N LEU A 88 19.36 -23.54 -4.43
CA LEU A 88 19.59 -22.12 -4.08
C LEU A 88 18.72 -21.72 -2.86
N PRO A 89 19.32 -21.41 -1.70
CA PRO A 89 18.56 -21.00 -0.53
C PRO A 89 17.84 -19.69 -0.81
N ALA A 90 16.51 -19.69 -0.69
CA ALA A 90 15.66 -18.50 -0.78
C ALA A 90 16.03 -17.40 0.24
N GLN A 91 16.87 -17.72 1.23
CA GLN A 91 17.38 -16.82 2.25
C GLN A 91 18.29 -15.71 1.72
N LEU A 92 18.82 -15.80 0.50
CA LEU A 92 19.65 -14.73 -0.08
C LEU A 92 18.85 -13.64 -0.82
N LEU A 93 17.55 -13.82 -1.02
CA LEU A 93 16.70 -12.88 -1.77
C LEU A 93 15.88 -11.93 -0.88
N LEU A 94 15.72 -12.22 0.41
CA LEU A 94 15.06 -11.33 1.35
C LEU A 94 16.02 -11.00 2.50
N GLY A 95 16.40 -9.72 2.55
CA GLY A 95 17.10 -9.13 3.68
C GLY A 95 16.29 -9.30 4.97
N ASP A 96 17.01 -9.76 5.97
CA ASP A 96 16.66 -9.95 7.37
C ASP A 96 15.85 -8.78 7.96
N GLU A 97 14.63 -9.06 8.46
CA GLU A 97 14.06 -8.55 9.73
C GLU A 97 12.99 -9.56 10.24
N ASP A 98 13.44 -10.39 11.18
CA ASP A 98 12.76 -10.93 12.37
C ASP A 98 11.67 -12.03 12.31
N LEU A 99 12.18 -13.27 12.53
CA LEU A 99 11.76 -14.25 13.55
C LEU A 99 10.32 -14.81 13.55
N SER A 100 10.05 -15.75 12.64
CA SER A 100 9.35 -17.01 12.96
C SER A 100 9.32 -18.00 11.79
N HIS A 101 10.24 -18.99 11.79
CA HIS A 101 10.07 -20.25 11.06
C HIS A 101 10.63 -21.39 11.93
N PRO A 102 9.87 -22.49 12.07
CA PRO A 102 10.03 -23.55 11.08
C PRO A 102 8.71 -24.17 10.61
N GLY A 103 8.62 -24.40 9.29
CA GLY A 103 7.73 -25.41 8.70
C GLY A 103 6.43 -24.88 8.09
N GLY A 104 6.44 -24.64 6.78
CA GLY A 104 5.22 -24.56 5.97
C GLY A 104 5.21 -23.40 4.99
N SER A 105 5.27 -23.72 3.70
CA SER A 105 5.08 -22.82 2.54
C SER A 105 3.63 -22.24 2.44
N GLY A 106 2.95 -22.04 3.58
CA GLY A 106 1.56 -21.57 3.68
C GLY A 106 1.38 -20.17 4.31
N GLY A 107 2.46 -19.51 4.73
CA GLY A 107 2.40 -18.30 5.59
C GLY A 107 2.00 -16.98 4.92
N PHE A 108 2.23 -16.83 3.61
CA PHE A 108 2.00 -15.55 2.91
C PHE A 108 0.51 -15.14 2.80
N ASN A 109 -0.43 -16.04 3.11
CA ASN A 109 -1.88 -15.81 3.02
C ASN A 109 -2.61 -15.78 4.38
N SER A 110 -1.88 -15.74 5.50
CA SER A 110 -2.53 -15.66 6.82
C SER A 110 -3.36 -14.38 6.94
N SER A 111 -4.56 -14.48 7.52
CA SER A 111 -5.44 -13.33 7.79
C SER A 111 -4.75 -12.21 8.58
N SER A 112 -3.83 -12.58 9.47
CA SER A 112 -3.01 -11.63 10.24
C SER A 112 -2.08 -10.80 9.35
N HIS A 113 -1.37 -11.45 8.42
CA HIS A 113 -0.52 -10.73 7.46
C HIS A 113 -1.34 -9.79 6.57
N ARG A 114 -2.51 -10.25 6.11
CA ARG A 114 -3.43 -9.41 5.32
C ARG A 114 -3.92 -8.20 6.10
N PHE A 115 -4.28 -8.39 7.37
CA PHE A 115 -4.67 -7.31 8.28
C PHE A 115 -3.57 -6.25 8.39
N HIS A 116 -2.35 -6.65 8.74
CA HIS A 116 -1.24 -5.73 8.93
C HIS A 116 -0.83 -5.03 7.62
N HIS A 117 -0.86 -5.75 6.49
CA HIS A 117 -0.57 -5.19 5.17
C HIS A 117 -1.55 -4.08 4.80
N ILE A 118 -2.85 -4.34 4.88
CA ILE A 118 -3.89 -3.34 4.53
C ILE A 118 -3.90 -2.18 5.52
N LEU A 119 -3.64 -2.43 6.81
CA LEU A 119 -3.53 -1.37 7.81
C LEU A 119 -2.36 -0.44 7.51
N HIS A 120 -1.19 -1.00 7.17
CA HIS A 120 -0.01 -0.22 6.79
C HIS A 120 -0.28 0.57 5.51
N LEU A 121 -0.82 -0.08 4.48
CA LEU A 121 -1.17 0.54 3.19
C LEU A 121 -2.12 1.73 3.39
N SER A 122 -3.17 1.54 4.19
CA SER A 122 -4.15 2.57 4.49
C SER A 122 -3.52 3.70 5.28
N THR A 123 -2.71 3.40 6.30
CA THR A 123 -2.04 4.43 7.11
C THR A 123 -1.07 5.28 6.27
N SER A 124 -0.34 4.64 5.34
CA SER A 124 0.63 5.33 4.47
C SER A 124 0.00 6.23 3.41
N SER A 125 -1.27 6.03 3.05
CA SER A 125 -1.92 6.79 1.98
C SER A 125 -2.27 8.23 2.36
N GLY A 126 -2.49 8.52 3.65
CA GLY A 126 -2.94 9.82 4.13
C GLY A 126 -4.36 10.26 3.71
N GLU A 127 -4.96 9.64 2.69
CA GLU A 127 -6.24 10.03 2.09
C GLU A 127 -7.42 9.15 2.57
N GLN A 128 -7.63 9.06 3.89
CA GLN A 128 -8.63 8.14 4.49
C GLN A 128 -10.06 8.39 4.00
N GLU A 129 -10.45 9.65 3.84
CA GLU A 129 -11.80 10.02 3.40
C GLU A 129 -12.08 9.53 1.97
N LYS A 130 -11.16 9.78 1.04
CA LYS A 130 -11.29 9.29 -0.33
C LYS A 130 -11.21 7.77 -0.39
N LEU A 131 -10.41 7.14 0.47
CA LEU A 131 -10.41 5.68 0.59
C LEU A 131 -11.81 5.19 0.95
N ALA A 132 -12.44 5.72 2.01
CA ALA A 132 -13.79 5.36 2.42
C ALA A 132 -14.84 5.61 1.31
N GLN A 133 -14.76 6.73 0.59
CA GLN A 133 -15.64 7.01 -0.54
C GLN A 133 -15.49 5.97 -1.67
N GLY A 134 -14.26 5.63 -2.05
CA GLY A 134 -14.04 4.61 -3.07
C GLY A 134 -14.46 3.21 -2.63
N LEU A 135 -14.38 2.90 -1.34
CA LEU A 135 -14.95 1.67 -0.79
C LEU A 135 -16.48 1.67 -0.93
N PHE A 136 -17.16 2.76 -0.54
CA PHE A 136 -18.61 2.92 -0.67
C PHE A 136 -19.08 2.82 -2.13
N GLU A 137 -18.35 3.38 -3.08
CA GLU A 137 -18.71 3.34 -4.50
C GLU A 137 -18.65 1.90 -5.07
N ASN A 138 -17.72 1.07 -4.57
CA ASN A 138 -17.36 -0.18 -5.23
C ASN A 138 -17.77 -1.47 -4.50
N PHE A 139 -18.05 -1.43 -3.20
CA PHE A 139 -18.24 -2.66 -2.41
C PHE A 139 -19.44 -3.51 -2.85
N LEU A 140 -20.52 -2.90 -3.34
CA LEU A 140 -21.67 -3.63 -3.86
C LEU A 140 -21.40 -4.32 -5.21
N SER A 141 -20.38 -3.88 -5.94
CA SER A 141 -19.95 -4.55 -7.17
C SER A 141 -19.12 -5.80 -6.87
N MET A 142 -18.65 -5.97 -5.64
CA MET A 142 -17.91 -7.18 -5.23
C MET A 142 -18.85 -8.37 -5.14
N LYS A 143 -18.31 -9.58 -5.34
CA LYS A 143 -19.08 -10.81 -5.22
C LYS A 143 -19.46 -11.04 -3.75
N VAL A 144 -20.69 -10.69 -3.40
CA VAL A 144 -21.28 -11.04 -2.10
C VAL A 144 -21.64 -12.52 -2.11
N GLN A 145 -20.98 -13.31 -1.27
CA GLN A 145 -21.20 -14.76 -1.16
C GLN A 145 -22.46 -15.12 -0.36
N ASP A 146 -22.98 -14.17 0.42
CA ASP A 146 -24.01 -14.40 1.43
C ASP A 146 -25.39 -13.94 0.94
N SER A 147 -26.36 -14.86 0.93
CA SER A 147 -27.76 -14.58 0.60
C SER A 147 -28.47 -13.69 1.63
N SER A 148 -27.91 -13.56 2.85
CA SER A 148 -28.48 -12.76 3.94
C SER A 148 -28.03 -11.30 3.95
N LEU A 149 -27.16 -10.89 3.02
CA LEU A 149 -26.56 -9.54 2.97
C LEU A 149 -25.81 -9.14 4.26
N GLY A 150 -25.47 -10.09 5.13
CA GLY A 150 -24.82 -9.79 6.42
C GLY A 150 -23.51 -9.02 6.28
N SER A 151 -22.69 -9.38 5.29
CA SER A 151 -21.45 -8.65 5.00
C SER A 151 -21.69 -7.22 4.50
N VAL A 152 -22.77 -7.00 3.74
CA VAL A 152 -23.18 -5.67 3.26
C VAL A 152 -23.63 -4.80 4.44
N CYS A 153 -24.47 -5.33 5.33
CA CYS A 153 -24.90 -4.62 6.54
C CYS A 153 -23.70 -4.23 7.41
N LEU A 154 -22.79 -5.17 7.68
CA LEU A 154 -21.60 -4.90 8.47
C LEU A 154 -20.68 -3.86 7.81
N ALA A 155 -20.56 -3.87 6.48
CA ALA A 155 -19.80 -2.85 5.76
C ALA A 155 -20.40 -1.45 5.90
N LEU A 156 -21.73 -1.35 5.84
CA LEU A 156 -22.45 -0.09 6.07
C LEU A 156 -22.27 0.41 7.51
N GLU A 157 -22.24 -0.47 8.50
CA GLU A 157 -21.90 -0.11 9.89
C GLU A 157 -20.48 0.47 9.99
N TRP A 158 -19.49 -0.12 9.32
CA TRP A 158 -18.12 0.40 9.27
C TRP A 158 -18.01 1.77 8.58
N LEU A 159 -18.79 2.00 7.52
CA LEU A 159 -18.87 3.31 6.87
C LEU A 159 -19.55 4.34 7.79
N GLY A 160 -20.65 3.97 8.45
CA GLY A 160 -21.31 4.82 9.43
C GLY A 160 -20.40 5.15 10.63
N PHE A 161 -19.58 4.20 11.06
CA PHE A 161 -18.52 4.44 12.05
C PHE A 161 -17.51 5.47 11.56
N SER A 162 -17.04 5.37 10.31
CA SER A 162 -16.14 6.36 9.69
C SER A 162 -16.75 7.77 9.69
N ASP A 163 -18.01 7.89 9.31
CA ASP A 163 -18.71 9.19 9.25
C ASP A 163 -18.91 9.77 10.65
N LEU A 164 -19.29 8.94 11.63
CA LEU A 164 -19.41 9.36 13.03
C LEU A 164 -18.07 9.87 13.56
N LEU A 165 -16.99 9.15 13.28
CA LEU A 165 -15.65 9.51 13.69
C LEU A 165 -15.19 10.82 13.04
N GLY A 166 -15.44 10.99 11.73
CA GLY A 166 -15.14 12.22 11.00
C GLY A 166 -15.86 13.42 11.59
N ARG A 167 -17.15 13.30 11.89
CA ARG A 167 -17.92 14.36 12.57
C ARG A 167 -17.36 14.68 13.95
N ALA A 168 -17.07 13.67 14.77
CA ALA A 168 -16.52 13.85 16.10
C ALA A 168 -15.14 14.53 16.09
N VAL A 169 -14.27 14.17 15.13
CA VAL A 169 -12.96 14.83 14.93
C VAL A 169 -13.14 16.31 14.61
N LEU A 170 -14.03 16.65 13.67
CA LEU A 170 -14.24 18.04 13.24
C LEU A 170 -14.90 18.89 14.34
N GLN A 171 -15.89 18.35 15.04
CA GLN A 171 -16.62 19.08 16.09
C GLN A 171 -15.79 19.24 17.36
N GLY A 172 -15.09 18.19 17.80
CA GLY A 172 -14.35 18.16 19.06
C GLY A 172 -12.85 18.42 18.94
N GLN A 173 -12.34 18.62 17.71
CA GLN A 173 -10.90 18.73 17.41
C GLN A 173 -10.05 17.57 17.98
N SER A 174 -10.67 16.41 18.20
CA SER A 174 -10.00 15.25 18.78
C SER A 174 -9.34 14.42 17.68
N PHE A 175 -8.21 14.91 17.18
CA PHE A 175 -7.46 14.26 16.08
C PHE A 175 -6.86 12.91 16.47
N GLN A 176 -6.82 12.58 17.76
CA GLN A 176 -6.43 11.25 18.24
C GLN A 176 -7.33 10.15 17.66
N LEU A 177 -8.58 10.49 17.32
CA LEU A 177 -9.54 9.57 16.72
C LEU A 177 -9.17 9.19 15.28
N LEU A 178 -8.39 10.00 14.56
CA LEU A 178 -7.98 9.69 13.17
C LEU A 178 -7.23 8.35 13.06
N ARG A 179 -6.61 7.87 14.16
CA ARG A 179 -5.92 6.58 14.22
C ARG A 179 -6.83 5.37 13.94
N TYR A 180 -8.15 5.53 14.04
CA TYR A 180 -9.10 4.45 13.83
C TYR A 180 -9.64 4.39 12.38
N LEU A 181 -9.48 5.44 11.58
CA LEU A 181 -9.94 5.46 10.19
C LEU A 181 -9.29 4.36 9.31
N PRO A 182 -7.98 4.05 9.44
CA PRO A 182 -7.35 2.98 8.67
C PRO A 182 -7.92 1.57 8.93
N LEU A 183 -8.74 1.38 9.96
CA LEU A 183 -9.41 0.10 10.23
C LEU A 183 -10.57 -0.17 9.26
N VAL A 184 -11.17 0.86 8.67
CA VAL A 184 -12.29 0.71 7.74
C VAL A 184 -11.88 -0.05 6.47
N PRO A 185 -10.80 0.33 5.75
CA PRO A 185 -10.26 -0.49 4.65
C PRO A 185 -9.93 -1.93 5.03
N VAL A 186 -9.43 -2.15 6.26
CA VAL A 186 -9.09 -3.49 6.75
C VAL A 186 -10.34 -4.35 6.91
N ALA A 187 -11.41 -3.80 7.50
CA ALA A 187 -12.70 -4.47 7.59
C ALA A 187 -13.23 -4.84 6.19
N PHE A 188 -13.18 -3.91 5.24
CA PHE A 188 -13.60 -4.17 3.86
C PHE A 188 -12.78 -5.28 3.18
N HIS A 189 -11.46 -5.32 3.42
CA HIS A 189 -10.63 -6.42 2.92
C HIS A 189 -11.06 -7.77 3.50
N LEU A 190 -11.39 -7.84 4.78
CA LEU A 190 -11.82 -9.10 5.40
C LEU A 190 -13.22 -9.53 4.95
N LEU A 191 -14.08 -8.59 4.58
CA LEU A 191 -15.46 -8.86 4.15
C LEU A 191 -15.60 -9.18 2.65
N PHE A 192 -14.83 -8.50 1.79
CA PHE A 192 -15.08 -8.50 0.33
C PHE A 192 -13.88 -8.90 -0.52
N ALA A 193 -12.69 -9.15 0.05
CA ALA A 193 -11.54 -9.49 -0.77
C ALA A 193 -11.76 -10.78 -1.56
N ALA A 194 -11.55 -10.71 -2.87
CA ALA A 194 -11.76 -11.81 -3.80
C ALA A 194 -10.56 -12.00 -4.73
N THR A 195 -10.48 -13.17 -5.36
CA THR A 195 -9.43 -13.46 -6.36
C THR A 195 -9.63 -12.66 -7.65
N THR A 196 -10.90 -12.43 -8.03
CA THR A 196 -11.32 -11.62 -9.18
C THR A 196 -12.04 -10.37 -8.71
N VAL A 197 -11.48 -9.20 -9.01
CA VAL A 197 -12.07 -7.89 -8.69
C VAL A 197 -12.63 -7.29 -9.99
N PRO A 198 -13.87 -6.80 -10.01
CA PRO A 198 -14.41 -6.07 -11.15
C PRO A 198 -13.67 -4.74 -11.35
N ARG A 199 -13.91 -4.07 -12.49
CA ARG A 199 -13.32 -2.76 -12.73
C ARG A 199 -13.83 -1.75 -11.70
N LEU A 200 -12.90 -1.16 -10.95
CA LEU A 200 -13.23 -0.15 -9.94
C LEU A 200 -13.59 1.19 -10.61
N ALA A 201 -14.60 1.86 -10.05
CA ALA A 201 -15.02 3.21 -10.39
C ALA A 201 -14.44 4.22 -9.39
N TYR A 202 -14.22 5.45 -9.86
CA TYR A 202 -13.83 6.56 -9.00
C TYR A 202 -15.07 7.05 -8.22
N PRO A 203 -14.94 7.44 -6.94
CA PRO A 203 -16.06 7.95 -6.16
C PRO A 203 -16.67 9.22 -6.77
N SER A 204 -17.92 9.12 -7.21
CA SER A 204 -18.71 10.25 -7.75
C SER A 204 -20.04 10.45 -7.04
N SER A 205 -20.51 9.47 -6.26
CA SER A 205 -21.84 9.50 -5.63
C SER A 205 -22.05 10.69 -4.69
N GLN A 206 -21.07 11.01 -3.84
CA GLN A 206 -21.17 12.12 -2.88
C GLN A 206 -21.20 13.50 -3.54
N PRO A 207 -20.24 13.88 -4.41
CA PRO A 207 -20.28 15.19 -5.06
C PRO A 207 -21.53 15.36 -5.93
N GLU A 208 -22.02 14.29 -6.57
CA GLU A 208 -23.28 14.33 -7.31
C GLU A 208 -24.48 14.58 -6.40
N ALA A 209 -24.57 13.89 -5.25
CA ALA A 209 -25.64 14.08 -4.29
C ALA A 209 -25.67 15.53 -3.75
N VAL A 210 -24.50 16.09 -3.43
CA VAL A 210 -24.37 17.49 -2.99
C VAL A 210 -24.80 18.47 -4.10
N ALA A 211 -24.39 18.22 -5.34
CA ALA A 211 -24.79 19.06 -6.48
C ALA A 211 -26.31 19.05 -6.69
N ARG A 212 -26.96 17.88 -6.58
CA ARG A 212 -28.43 17.76 -6.68
C ARG A 212 -29.15 18.50 -5.55
N LEU A 213 -28.66 18.40 -4.31
CA LEU A 213 -29.21 19.14 -3.18
C LEU A 213 -29.13 20.66 -3.39
N GLY A 214 -28.01 21.16 -3.92
CA GLY A 214 -27.86 22.58 -4.24
C GLY A 214 -28.81 23.05 -5.35
N GLN A 215 -29.12 22.21 -6.33
CA GLN A 215 -30.10 22.52 -7.39
C GLN A 215 -31.54 22.56 -6.87
N MET A 216 -31.87 21.80 -5.84
CA MET A 216 -33.22 21.77 -5.24
C MET A 216 -33.48 22.96 -4.28
N GLN A 217 -32.45 23.70 -3.89
CA GLN A 217 -32.53 24.83 -2.97
C GLN A 217 -32.57 26.20 -3.67
N ASN A 218 -32.48 26.22 -5.01
CA ASN A 218 -32.61 27.42 -5.86
C ASN A 218 -33.94 27.39 -6.64
#